data_AF-A0A7V6HSC1-F1
#
_entry.id   AF-A0A7V6HSC1-F1
#
_cell.length_a   1.000
_cell.length_b   1.000
_cell.length_c   1.000
_cell.angle_alpha   90.00
_cell.angle_beta   90.00
_cell.angle_gamma   90.00
#
_symmetry.space_group_name_H-M   'P 1'
#
loop_
_entity.id
_entity.type
_entity.pdbx_description
1 polymer ?
#
loop_
_entity_poly.entity_id
_entity_poly.type
_entity_poly.pdbx_seq_one_letter_code
_entity_poly.pdbx_strand_id
1 'polypeptide(L)'
;MKEKTHISRSQYLLIVFMYVFANDLIRGIYAKDLKNNLWLTVILGVIGGVLVYFVYTMLYRNVVDKDFGDTVTHVVGKVVCYILFILYSLYFIVLVFFNLRDIYEVVNIYLVQEVKLLWFAFLVLSLLFYIIAKGIEVFSRLTTMLFYVTIVIFVSFSTLIISFNKINVNYIFPIMEYGFGQLIKPALKMSYAIPFGELFALLGIYQYVKQKEYHYRYGVYGLIMAGAVLLIITLMNTVILGPIAMTLDIHPSLRISRRIEIAVFLQRFDIIVINVMMVLIIIKLTVLLTTTKYMISYVFKLKKPNIPVIVGLLVVFGICIFAPKNYILILDFRIKYIIKYANLIFEIIIPFLLILLSFFRRNQAKDLKAK
;
A
#
# COMPACT_ATOMS: atom_id res chain seq x y z
N MET A 1 24.95 -3.34 -17.02
CA MET A 1 23.48 -3.47 -17.10
C MET A 1 23.18 -4.94 -17.33
N LYS A 2 22.63 -5.65 -16.33
CA LYS A 2 22.16 -7.04 -16.49
C LYS A 2 20.82 -7.03 -17.24
N GLU A 3 20.53 -8.12 -17.97
CA GLU A 3 19.24 -8.37 -18.63
C GLU A 3 18.09 -7.87 -17.77
N LYS A 4 17.22 -7.03 -18.35
CA LYS A 4 16.00 -6.60 -17.69
C LYS A 4 15.13 -7.86 -17.52
N THR A 5 15.11 -8.40 -16.31
CA THR A 5 14.16 -9.43 -15.93
C THR A 5 12.76 -8.83 -16.02
N HIS A 6 11.87 -9.54 -16.68
CA HIS A 6 10.65 -8.96 -17.21
C HIS A 6 9.42 -9.66 -16.64
N ILE A 7 8.46 -8.88 -16.15
CA ILE A 7 7.19 -9.40 -15.64
C ILE A 7 6.05 -9.20 -16.65
N SER A 8 5.09 -10.12 -16.63
CA SER A 8 3.88 -10.05 -17.46
C SER A 8 2.88 -9.00 -16.94
N ARG A 9 1.97 -8.57 -17.82
CA ARG A 9 0.90 -7.61 -17.48
C ARG A 9 -0.04 -8.11 -16.36
N SER A 10 -0.34 -9.41 -16.35
CA SER A 10 -1.16 -10.04 -15.31
C SER A 10 -0.42 -10.07 -13.98
N GLN A 11 0.86 -10.46 -13.97
CA GLN A 11 1.69 -10.40 -12.76
C GLN A 11 1.76 -8.99 -12.17
N TYR A 12 1.90 -7.97 -13.01
CA TYR A 12 1.89 -6.58 -12.55
C TYR A 12 0.54 -6.21 -11.93
N LEU A 13 -0.58 -6.53 -12.58
CA LEU A 13 -1.92 -6.33 -12.04
C LEU A 13 -2.07 -6.96 -10.65
N LEU A 14 -1.64 -8.22 -10.48
CA LEU A 14 -1.73 -8.94 -9.21
C LEU A 14 -0.83 -8.33 -8.13
N ILE A 15 0.36 -7.84 -8.49
CA ILE A 15 1.21 -7.08 -7.56
C ILE A 15 0.50 -5.81 -7.10
N VAL A 16 -0.08 -5.05 -8.03
CA VAL A 16 -0.83 -3.82 -7.69
C VAL A 16 -2.02 -4.15 -6.79
N PHE A 17 -2.78 -5.19 -7.11
CA PHE A 17 -3.89 -5.64 -6.28
C PHE A 17 -3.45 -5.98 -4.86
N MET A 18 -2.46 -6.87 -4.71
CA MET A 18 -2.00 -7.32 -3.38
C MET A 18 -1.37 -6.17 -2.58
N TYR A 19 -0.66 -5.26 -3.26
CA TYR A 19 -0.08 -4.06 -2.67
C TYR A 19 -1.14 -3.12 -2.10
N VAL A 20 -2.20 -2.84 -2.88
CA VAL A 20 -3.29 -1.96 -2.45
C VAL A 20 -4.14 -2.64 -1.38
N PHE A 21 -4.42 -3.94 -1.54
CA PHE A 21 -5.21 -4.71 -0.59
C PHE A 21 -4.54 -4.83 0.80
N ALA A 22 -3.21 -4.75 0.87
CA ALA A 22 -2.49 -4.68 2.14
C ALA A 22 -2.85 -3.46 3.02
N ASN A 23 -3.53 -2.46 2.45
CA ASN A 23 -4.00 -1.28 3.18
C ASN A 23 -5.32 -1.49 3.91
N ASP A 24 -5.81 -2.73 4.02
CA ASP A 24 -7.02 -3.08 4.77
C ASP A 24 -6.85 -3.00 6.30
N LEU A 25 -6.35 -1.85 6.74
CA LEU A 25 -6.38 -1.39 8.12
C LEU A 25 -7.30 -0.18 8.17
N ILE A 26 -8.58 -0.40 7.87
CA ILE A 26 -9.62 0.54 8.29
C ILE A 26 -9.62 0.49 9.81
N ARG A 27 -8.81 1.37 10.39
CA ARG A 27 -8.68 1.52 11.83
C ARG A 27 -9.97 2.16 12.33
N GLY A 28 -10.56 1.58 13.37
CA GLY A 28 -11.76 2.10 14.00
C GLY A 28 -11.67 3.58 14.39
N ILE A 29 -10.44 4.05 14.63
CA ILE A 29 -10.11 5.46 14.90
C ILE A 29 -10.76 6.41 13.86
N TYR A 30 -10.82 6.01 12.58
CA TYR A 30 -11.41 6.85 11.54
C TYR A 30 -12.93 6.70 11.41
N ALA A 31 -13.49 5.59 11.88
CA ALA A 31 -14.94 5.42 11.98
C ALA A 31 -15.55 6.46 12.93
N LYS A 32 -14.76 6.99 13.89
CA LYS A 32 -15.20 8.02 14.84
C LYS A 32 -15.67 9.30 14.15
N ASP A 33 -14.96 9.73 13.10
CA ASP A 33 -15.25 10.97 12.39
C ASP A 33 -16.35 10.80 11.32
N LEU A 34 -16.53 9.58 10.79
CA LEU A 34 -17.36 9.31 9.62
C LEU A 34 -18.62 8.48 9.91
N LYS A 35 -18.70 7.87 11.09
CA LYS A 35 -19.81 7.00 11.52
C LYS A 35 -20.20 6.01 10.42
N ASN A 36 -21.42 6.14 9.89
CA ASN A 36 -22.07 5.21 8.95
C ASN A 36 -21.53 5.38 7.52
N ASN A 37 -20.87 6.51 7.22
CA ASN A 37 -20.41 6.88 5.88
C ASN A 37 -18.96 6.46 5.60
N LEU A 38 -18.38 5.60 6.44
CA LEU A 38 -17.02 5.10 6.31
C LEU A 38 -16.76 4.40 4.96
N TRP A 39 -17.74 3.67 4.42
CA TRP A 39 -17.60 3.00 3.13
C TRP A 39 -17.49 3.97 1.94
N LEU A 40 -18.09 5.18 2.04
CA LEU A 40 -18.00 6.19 0.98
C LEU A 40 -16.57 6.73 0.83
N THR A 41 -15.79 6.76 1.92
CA THR A 41 -14.41 7.22 1.83
C THR A 41 -13.51 6.24 1.11
N VAL A 42 -13.83 4.95 1.11
CA VAL A 42 -13.16 3.94 0.27
C VAL A 42 -13.41 4.24 -1.21
N ILE A 43 -14.65 4.54 -1.60
CA ILE A 43 -14.99 4.90 -2.99
C ILE A 43 -14.24 6.18 -3.43
N LEU A 44 -14.27 7.22 -2.61
CA LEU A 44 -13.51 8.46 -2.87
C LEU A 44 -12.01 8.17 -2.93
N GLY A 45 -11.54 7.26 -2.08
CA GLY A 45 -10.21 6.66 -2.14
C GLY A 45 -9.91 6.08 -3.52
N VAL A 46 -10.74 5.16 -4.02
CA VAL A 46 -10.52 4.49 -5.31
C VAL A 46 -10.46 5.51 -6.42
N ILE A 47 -11.40 6.46 -6.45
CA ILE A 47 -11.43 7.52 -7.45
C ILE A 47 -10.14 8.35 -7.40
N GLY A 48 -9.73 8.81 -6.22
CA GLY A 48 -8.46 9.54 -6.04
C GLY A 48 -7.25 8.72 -6.50
N GLY A 49 -7.25 7.42 -6.22
CA GLY A 49 -6.14 6.50 -6.53
C GLY A 49 -6.04 6.24 -8.01
N VAL A 50 -7.17 6.07 -8.70
CA VAL A 50 -7.21 5.99 -10.16
C VAL A 50 -6.71 7.29 -10.78
N LEU A 51 -7.12 8.46 -10.26
CA LEU A 51 -6.65 9.76 -10.76
C LEU A 51 -5.13 9.92 -10.61
N VAL A 52 -4.59 9.61 -9.43
CA VAL A 52 -3.14 9.67 -9.16
C VAL A 52 -2.38 8.63 -9.99
N TYR A 53 -2.91 7.41 -10.12
CA TYR A 53 -2.29 6.40 -10.96
C TYR A 53 -2.29 6.82 -12.44
N PHE A 54 -3.40 7.37 -12.94
CA PHE A 54 -3.50 7.91 -14.30
C PHE A 54 -2.47 9.01 -14.54
N VAL A 55 -2.31 9.90 -13.57
CA VAL A 55 -1.28 10.93 -13.51
C VAL A 55 0.13 10.35 -13.72
N TYR A 56 0.47 9.28 -13.02
CA TYR A 56 1.77 8.65 -13.20
C TYR A 56 1.94 7.96 -14.55
N THR A 57 0.85 7.46 -15.13
CA THR A 57 0.91 6.80 -16.44
C THR A 57 1.13 7.80 -17.57
N MET A 58 0.67 9.05 -17.39
CA MET A 58 1.01 10.15 -18.29
C MET A 58 2.49 10.49 -18.28
N LEU A 59 3.18 10.38 -17.13
CA LEU A 59 4.63 10.57 -17.06
C LEU A 59 5.37 9.61 -18.00
N TYR A 60 4.98 8.33 -18.00
CA TYR A 60 5.58 7.31 -18.87
C TYR A 60 5.21 7.47 -20.34
N ARG A 61 3.96 7.86 -20.64
CA ARG A 61 3.51 8.03 -22.02
C ARG A 61 4.17 9.23 -22.72
N ASN A 62 4.50 10.27 -21.95
CA ASN A 62 5.09 11.49 -22.48
C ASN A 62 6.61 11.40 -22.71
N VAL A 63 7.27 10.33 -22.24
CA VAL A 63 8.71 10.13 -22.39
C VAL A 63 8.97 8.77 -23.02
N VAL A 64 9.17 8.76 -24.34
CA VAL A 64 9.36 7.53 -25.15
C VAL A 64 10.59 6.74 -24.65
N ASP A 65 10.38 5.46 -24.37
CA ASP A 65 11.39 4.41 -24.13
C ASP A 65 12.47 4.66 -23.08
N LYS A 66 12.17 5.47 -22.07
CA LYS A 66 13.09 5.72 -20.96
C LYS A 66 12.78 4.85 -19.73
N ASP A 67 13.84 4.56 -18.98
CA ASP A 67 13.71 3.91 -17.68
C ASP A 67 13.00 4.83 -16.67
N PHE A 68 12.55 4.31 -15.52
CA PHE A 68 11.83 5.11 -14.52
C PHE A 68 12.65 6.34 -14.09
N GLY A 69 13.92 6.14 -13.76
CA GLY A 69 14.85 7.21 -13.38
C GLY A 69 15.12 8.20 -14.52
N ASP A 70 15.22 7.71 -15.75
CA ASP A 70 15.45 8.56 -16.93
C ASP A 70 14.22 9.41 -17.26
N THR A 71 13.01 8.86 -17.02
CA THR A 71 11.75 9.58 -17.17
C THR A 71 11.67 10.74 -16.19
N VAL A 72 11.92 10.48 -14.90
CA VAL A 72 11.92 11.53 -13.87
C VAL A 72 13.04 12.54 -14.12
N THR A 73 14.25 12.08 -14.45
CA THR A 73 15.38 12.95 -14.82
C THR A 73 15.06 13.84 -16.01
N HIS A 74 14.35 13.32 -17.02
CA HIS A 74 13.91 14.11 -18.17
C HIS A 74 12.92 15.20 -17.77
N VAL A 75 12.05 14.96 -16.79
CA VAL A 75 11.02 15.92 -16.37
C VAL A 75 11.59 17.03 -15.47
N VAL A 76 12.39 16.68 -14.46
CA VAL A 76 12.85 17.65 -13.44
C VAL A 76 14.33 18.01 -13.54
N GLY A 77 15.09 17.33 -14.39
CA GLY A 77 16.55 17.44 -14.44
C GLY A 77 17.25 16.52 -13.44
N LYS A 78 18.55 16.28 -13.67
CA LYS A 78 19.33 15.26 -12.96
C LYS A 78 19.46 15.53 -11.46
N VAL A 79 19.80 16.78 -11.07
CA VAL A 79 20.03 17.14 -9.66
C VAL A 79 18.74 16.98 -8.84
N VAL A 80 17.62 17.52 -9.34
CA VAL A 80 16.32 17.42 -8.67
C VAL A 80 15.85 15.98 -8.60
N CYS A 81 16.03 15.20 -9.68
CA CYS A 81 15.70 13.77 -9.67
C CYS A 81 16.46 13.01 -8.57
N TYR A 82 17.75 13.32 -8.37
CA TYR A 82 18.56 12.65 -7.35
C TYR A 82 18.08 12.97 -5.94
N ILE A 83 17.78 14.25 -5.68
CA ILE A 83 17.22 14.69 -4.40
C ILE A 83 15.88 13.99 -4.14
N LEU A 84 14.97 13.99 -5.13
CA LEU A 84 13.68 13.32 -5.01
C LEU A 84 13.83 11.83 -4.72
N PHE A 85 14.74 11.13 -5.40
CA PHE A 85 14.95 9.70 -5.22
C PHE A 85 15.50 9.35 -3.84
N ILE A 86 16.39 10.17 -3.29
CA ILE A 86 16.87 10.02 -1.91
C ILE A 86 15.73 10.25 -0.92
N LEU A 87 14.94 11.33 -1.09
CA LEU A 87 13.83 11.65 -0.20
C LEU A 87 12.74 10.58 -0.22
N TYR A 88 12.34 10.09 -1.40
CA TYR A 88 11.38 8.98 -1.52
C TYR A 88 11.92 7.68 -0.93
N SER A 89 13.22 7.41 -1.08
CA SER A 89 13.86 6.23 -0.47
C SER A 89 13.77 6.26 1.06
N LEU A 90 14.06 7.41 1.68
CA LEU A 90 13.93 7.61 3.12
C LEU A 90 12.46 7.49 3.56
N TYR A 91 11.54 8.11 2.82
CA TYR A 91 10.11 8.01 3.08
C TYR A 91 9.61 6.56 3.04
N PHE A 92 10.00 5.78 2.03
CA PHE A 92 9.64 4.37 1.94
C PHE A 92 10.26 3.51 3.05
N ILE A 93 11.47 3.80 3.49
CA ILE A 93 12.09 3.14 4.65
C ILE A 93 11.28 3.40 5.93
N VAL A 94 10.84 4.64 6.15
CA VAL A 94 9.97 5.00 7.29
C VAL A 94 8.62 4.29 7.20
N LEU A 95 8.02 4.19 6.00
CA LEU A 95 6.79 3.40 5.80
C LEU A 95 7.02 1.91 6.08
N VAL A 96 8.16 1.34 5.70
CA VAL A 96 8.49 -0.06 5.99
C VAL A 96 8.50 -0.30 7.50
N PHE A 97 9.11 0.60 8.29
CA PHE A 97 9.07 0.53 9.75
C PHE A 97 7.63 0.54 10.30
N PHE A 98 6.80 1.48 9.86
CA PHE A 98 5.43 1.58 10.36
C PHE A 98 4.59 0.34 10.04
N ASN A 99 4.65 -0.15 8.79
CA ASN A 99 3.90 -1.35 8.41
C ASN A 99 4.43 -2.61 9.14
N LEU A 100 5.75 -2.70 9.39
CA LEU A 100 6.36 -3.75 10.20
C LEU A 100 5.93 -3.66 11.68
N ARG A 101 5.75 -2.45 12.21
CA ARG A 101 5.26 -2.24 13.57
C ARG A 101 3.78 -2.61 13.70
N ASP A 102 2.96 -2.30 12.70
CA ASP A 102 1.54 -2.63 12.68
C ASP A 102 1.31 -4.16 12.71
N ILE A 103 1.99 -4.91 11.83
CA ILE A 103 1.91 -6.38 11.80
C ILE A 103 2.47 -7.02 13.07
N TYR A 104 3.56 -6.47 13.63
CA TYR A 104 4.08 -6.91 14.93
C TYR A 104 3.02 -6.80 16.03
N GLU A 105 2.31 -5.68 16.07
CA GLU A 105 1.29 -5.45 17.11
C GLU A 105 0.15 -6.45 16.99
N VAL A 106 -0.32 -6.71 15.76
CA VAL A 106 -1.33 -7.74 15.50
C VAL A 106 -0.84 -9.13 15.96
N VAL A 107 0.40 -9.49 15.65
CA VAL A 107 0.98 -10.77 16.11
C VAL A 107 1.06 -10.85 17.63
N ASN A 108 1.53 -9.79 18.27
CA ASN A 108 1.73 -9.72 19.72
C ASN A 108 0.40 -9.80 20.49
N ILE A 109 -0.67 -9.17 19.98
CA ILE A 109 -1.98 -9.17 20.63
C ILE A 109 -2.74 -10.49 20.36
N TYR A 110 -2.67 -11.03 19.15
CA TYR A 110 -3.61 -12.06 18.70
C TYR A 110 -3.01 -13.47 18.55
N LEU A 111 -1.68 -13.60 18.36
CA LEU A 111 -1.04 -14.89 18.10
C LEU A 111 -0.12 -15.34 19.23
N VAL A 112 0.93 -14.57 19.50
CA VAL A 112 1.97 -14.91 20.46
C VAL A 112 2.21 -13.70 21.33
N GLN A 113 1.71 -13.76 22.56
CA GLN A 113 1.92 -12.69 23.54
C GLN A 113 3.41 -12.64 23.91
N GLU A 114 3.92 -11.42 24.09
CA GLU A 114 5.30 -11.13 24.54
C GLU A 114 6.42 -11.39 23.52
N VAL A 115 6.10 -11.51 22.23
CA VAL A 115 7.12 -11.52 21.17
C VAL A 115 7.91 -10.20 21.25
N LYS A 116 9.25 -10.28 21.32
CA LYS A 116 10.07 -9.06 21.29
C LYS A 116 10.13 -8.50 19.87
N LEU A 117 9.88 -7.19 19.71
CA LEU A 117 9.93 -6.49 18.42
C LEU A 117 11.19 -6.79 17.61
N LEU A 118 12.35 -6.84 18.26
CA LEU A 118 13.63 -7.05 17.56
C LEU A 118 13.74 -8.43 16.92
N TRP A 119 13.28 -9.49 17.58
CA TRP A 119 13.28 -10.84 17.00
C TRP A 119 12.32 -10.95 15.82
N PHE A 120 11.13 -10.39 15.98
CA PHE A 120 10.14 -10.32 14.91
C PHE A 120 10.67 -9.53 13.71
N ALA A 121 11.23 -8.35 13.95
CA ALA A 121 11.82 -7.50 12.93
C ALA A 121 12.96 -8.24 12.20
N PHE A 122 13.86 -8.90 12.93
CA PHE A 122 14.97 -9.65 12.34
C PHE A 122 14.47 -10.73 11.36
N LEU A 123 13.46 -11.52 11.75
CA LEU A 123 12.89 -12.57 10.90
C LEU A 123 12.23 -11.99 9.65
N VAL A 124 11.38 -10.98 9.81
CA VAL A 124 10.67 -10.37 8.67
C VAL A 124 11.63 -9.66 7.73
N LEU A 125 12.59 -8.89 8.25
CA LEU A 125 13.58 -8.18 7.43
C LEU A 125 14.51 -9.15 6.68
N SER A 126 14.88 -10.28 7.30
CA SER A 126 15.66 -11.34 6.65
C SER A 126 14.89 -12.01 5.51
N LEU A 127 13.60 -12.28 5.72
CA LEU A 127 12.72 -12.80 4.67
C LEU A 127 12.59 -11.81 3.50
N LEU A 128 12.39 -10.52 3.79
CA LEU A 128 12.32 -9.47 2.76
C LEU A 128 13.61 -9.38 1.96
N PHE A 129 14.77 -9.45 2.64
CA PHE A 129 16.07 -9.50 1.96
C PHE A 129 16.15 -10.67 0.98
N TYR A 130 15.76 -11.88 1.43
CA TYR A 130 15.78 -13.08 0.59
C TYR A 130 14.92 -12.93 -0.66
N ILE A 131 13.68 -12.47 -0.51
CA ILE A 131 12.75 -12.27 -1.64
C ILE A 131 13.34 -11.27 -2.65
N ILE A 132 13.85 -10.13 -2.17
CA ILE A 132 14.41 -9.07 -3.04
C ILE A 132 15.72 -9.50 -3.70
N ALA A 133 16.52 -10.33 -3.01
CA ALA A 133 17.77 -10.86 -3.54
C ALA A 133 17.53 -11.86 -4.68
N LYS A 134 16.42 -12.62 -4.65
CA LYS A 134 16.00 -13.53 -5.72
C LYS A 134 15.49 -12.81 -6.98
N GLY A 135 15.11 -11.54 -6.86
CA GLY A 135 14.76 -10.67 -7.99
C GLY A 135 13.26 -10.62 -8.32
N ILE A 136 12.91 -9.72 -9.25
CA ILE A 136 11.51 -9.33 -9.50
C ILE A 136 10.66 -10.47 -10.10
N GLU A 137 11.26 -11.36 -10.90
CA GLU A 137 10.53 -12.49 -11.49
C GLU A 137 10.08 -13.49 -10.44
N VAL A 138 10.97 -13.85 -9.50
CA VAL A 138 10.63 -14.76 -8.40
C VAL A 138 9.57 -14.13 -7.50
N PHE A 139 9.73 -12.86 -7.16
CA PHE A 139 8.72 -12.10 -6.42
C PHE A 139 7.36 -12.11 -7.13
N SER A 140 7.32 -11.83 -8.44
CA SER A 140 6.06 -11.77 -9.19
C SER A 140 5.32 -13.13 -9.26
N ARG A 141 6.07 -14.24 -9.37
CA ARG A 141 5.51 -15.60 -9.35
C ARG A 141 4.95 -15.93 -7.96
N LEU A 142 5.70 -15.60 -6.91
CA LEU A 142 5.26 -15.75 -5.53
C LEU A 142 3.97 -14.94 -5.26
N THR A 143 3.94 -13.67 -5.65
CA THR A 143 2.75 -12.80 -5.51
C THR A 143 1.55 -13.36 -6.26
N THR A 144 1.76 -13.93 -7.46
CA THR A 144 0.68 -14.55 -8.24
C THR A 144 0.09 -15.76 -7.51
N MET A 145 0.93 -16.64 -6.95
CA MET A 145 0.48 -17.79 -6.16
C MET A 145 -0.28 -17.33 -4.90
N LEU A 146 0.28 -16.36 -4.17
CA LEU A 146 -0.31 -15.84 -2.94
C LEU A 146 -1.63 -15.11 -3.20
N PHE A 147 -1.80 -14.46 -4.35
CA PHE A 147 -3.07 -13.86 -4.74
C PHE A 147 -4.21 -14.88 -4.80
N TYR A 148 -4.01 -16.03 -5.45
CA TYR A 148 -5.05 -17.05 -5.56
C TYR A 148 -5.40 -17.66 -4.20
N VAL A 149 -4.40 -17.87 -3.33
CA VAL A 149 -4.66 -18.33 -1.96
C VAL A 149 -5.46 -17.28 -1.19
N THR A 150 -5.03 -16.02 -1.25
CA THR A 150 -5.69 -14.90 -0.56
C THR A 150 -7.13 -14.71 -1.02
N ILE A 151 -7.43 -14.80 -2.33
CA ILE A 151 -8.80 -14.59 -2.81
C ILE A 151 -9.72 -15.75 -2.43
N VAL A 152 -9.23 -17.00 -2.43
CA VAL A 152 -9.99 -18.16 -1.96
C VAL A 152 -10.32 -18.02 -0.49
N ILE A 153 -9.35 -17.63 0.33
CA ILE A 153 -9.56 -17.37 1.77
C ILE A 153 -10.56 -16.23 1.95
N PHE A 154 -10.39 -15.12 1.23
CA PHE A 154 -11.27 -13.96 1.31
C PHE A 154 -12.73 -14.31 0.99
N VAL A 155 -12.99 -15.03 -0.11
CA VAL A 155 -14.35 -15.43 -0.51
C VAL A 155 -14.95 -16.41 0.49
N SER A 156 -14.18 -17.41 0.92
CA SER A 156 -14.64 -18.40 1.91
C SER A 156 -14.98 -17.72 3.22
N PHE A 157 -14.10 -16.85 3.71
CA PHE A 157 -14.27 -16.14 4.97
C PHE A 157 -15.41 -15.13 4.92
N SER A 158 -15.58 -14.42 3.81
CA SER A 158 -16.71 -13.50 3.64
C SER A 158 -18.05 -14.25 3.68
N THR A 159 -18.10 -15.43 3.06
CA THR A 159 -19.30 -16.30 3.07
C THR A 159 -19.63 -16.77 4.48
N LEU A 160 -18.62 -17.19 5.26
CA LEU A 160 -18.80 -17.59 6.66
C LEU A 160 -19.24 -16.42 7.53
N ILE A 161 -18.63 -15.24 7.40
CA ILE A 161 -19.03 -14.05 8.15
C ILE A 161 -20.52 -13.77 7.95
N ILE A 162 -20.97 -13.74 6.69
CA ILE A 162 -22.37 -13.45 6.33
C ILE A 162 -23.32 -14.50 6.89
N SER A 163 -22.90 -15.77 6.88
CA SER A 163 -23.73 -16.89 7.35
C SER A 163 -23.91 -16.93 8.86
N PHE A 164 -22.87 -16.55 9.63
CA PHE A 164 -22.84 -16.71 11.09
C PHE A 164 -23.08 -15.41 11.87
N ASN A 165 -23.12 -14.24 11.23
CA ASN A 165 -23.37 -12.97 11.91
C ASN A 165 -24.73 -12.38 11.54
N LYS A 166 -25.38 -11.74 12.51
CA LYS A 166 -26.57 -10.93 12.25
C LYS A 166 -26.19 -9.69 11.46
N ILE A 167 -26.79 -9.53 10.29
CA ILE A 167 -26.59 -8.39 9.40
C ILE A 167 -27.70 -7.38 9.67
N ASN A 168 -27.32 -6.13 9.95
CA ASN A 168 -28.25 -5.02 10.03
C ASN A 168 -27.86 -3.96 8.99
N VAL A 169 -28.53 -4.00 7.84
CA VAL A 169 -28.30 -3.07 6.73
C VAL A 169 -28.65 -1.62 7.10
N ASN A 170 -29.49 -1.42 8.12
CA ASN A 170 -29.86 -0.08 8.57
C ASN A 170 -28.65 0.71 9.11
N TYR A 171 -27.55 0.05 9.48
CA TYR A 171 -26.32 0.72 9.89
C TYR A 171 -25.61 1.49 8.76
N ILE A 172 -26.00 1.28 7.50
CA ILE A 172 -25.54 2.10 6.36
C ILE A 172 -26.23 3.47 6.35
N PHE A 173 -27.43 3.57 6.92
CA PHE A 173 -28.24 4.77 6.94
C PHE A 173 -28.10 5.54 8.27
N PRO A 174 -28.33 6.86 8.27
CA PRO A 174 -28.55 7.73 7.11
C PRO A 174 -27.26 7.96 6.30
N ILE A 175 -27.40 7.96 4.96
CA ILE A 175 -26.30 8.26 4.05
C ILE A 175 -26.14 9.78 3.97
N MET A 176 -24.91 10.28 4.16
CA MET A 176 -24.58 11.71 4.07
C MET A 176 -25.42 12.64 4.98
N GLU A 177 -25.78 12.19 6.19
CA GLU A 177 -26.58 12.98 7.17
C GLU A 177 -26.08 14.43 7.35
N TYR A 178 -24.77 14.62 7.37
CA TYR A 178 -24.13 15.94 7.58
C TYR A 178 -23.64 16.59 6.27
N GLY A 179 -24.08 16.10 5.12
CA GLY A 179 -23.75 16.61 3.78
C GLY A 179 -22.37 16.17 3.24
N PHE A 180 -22.20 16.30 1.93
CA PHE A 180 -20.99 15.84 1.21
C PHE A 180 -19.70 16.54 1.67
N GLY A 181 -19.79 17.83 2.04
CA GLY A 181 -18.64 18.61 2.52
C GLY A 181 -17.97 18.04 3.77
N GLN A 182 -18.76 17.42 4.66
CA GLN A 182 -18.24 16.77 5.87
C GLN A 182 -17.64 15.39 5.60
N LEU A 183 -17.87 14.79 4.42
CA LEU A 183 -17.20 13.57 3.99
C LEU A 183 -15.84 13.85 3.35
N ILE A 184 -15.70 14.95 2.62
CA ILE A 184 -14.46 15.25 1.87
C ILE A 184 -13.27 15.39 2.81
N LYS A 185 -13.37 16.20 3.88
CA LYS A 185 -12.23 16.44 4.79
C LYS A 185 -11.74 15.15 5.46
N PRO A 186 -12.60 14.31 6.07
CA PRO A 186 -12.19 13.03 6.61
C PRO A 186 -11.76 12.04 5.53
N ALA A 187 -12.40 12.00 4.34
CA ALA A 187 -11.96 11.14 3.23
C ALA A 187 -10.55 11.50 2.74
N LEU A 188 -10.24 12.79 2.61
CA LEU A 188 -8.90 13.27 2.26
C LEU A 188 -7.89 12.99 3.37
N LYS A 189 -8.27 13.17 4.65
CA LYS A 189 -7.42 12.74 5.79
C LYS A 189 -7.24 11.22 5.83
N MET A 190 -8.23 10.47 5.36
CA MET A 190 -8.24 9.03 5.21
C MET A 190 -7.71 8.59 3.84
N SER A 191 -6.84 9.40 3.20
CA SER A 191 -5.95 8.93 2.11
C SER A 191 -5.12 7.69 2.53
N TYR A 192 -5.18 7.29 3.80
CA TYR A 192 -4.77 5.99 4.32
C TYR A 192 -5.51 4.77 3.73
N ALA A 193 -6.78 4.91 3.31
CA ALA A 193 -7.56 3.79 2.76
C ALA A 193 -7.03 3.37 1.38
N ILE A 194 -6.52 4.33 0.60
CA ILE A 194 -5.77 4.08 -0.64
C ILE A 194 -4.60 5.06 -0.67
N PRO A 195 -3.42 4.66 -0.18
CA PRO A 195 -2.28 5.55 -0.05
C PRO A 195 -1.78 5.96 -1.42
N PHE A 196 -2.07 7.21 -1.79
CA PHE A 196 -1.92 7.70 -3.14
C PHE A 196 -0.45 7.80 -3.57
N GLY A 197 0.47 8.06 -2.65
CA GLY A 197 1.92 8.12 -2.96
C GLY A 197 2.65 6.83 -2.72
N GLU A 198 2.04 5.87 -2.04
CA GLU A 198 2.48 4.49 -2.11
C GLU A 198 2.35 3.96 -3.55
N LEU A 199 1.40 4.48 -4.34
CA LEU A 199 1.31 4.17 -5.77
C LEU A 199 2.54 4.64 -6.57
N PHE A 200 3.29 5.65 -6.09
CA PHE A 200 4.58 6.02 -6.69
C PHE A 200 5.58 4.84 -6.65
N ALA A 201 5.53 4.02 -5.58
CA ALA A 201 6.36 2.83 -5.48
C ALA A 201 6.07 1.84 -6.61
N LEU A 202 4.83 1.76 -7.09
CA LEU A 202 4.44 0.89 -8.20
C LEU A 202 5.03 1.33 -9.54
N LEU A 203 5.47 2.58 -9.69
CA LEU A 203 6.22 3.02 -10.88
C LEU A 203 7.62 2.42 -10.92
N GLY A 204 8.24 2.24 -9.75
CA GLY A 204 9.49 1.52 -9.63
C GLY A 204 9.35 0.04 -10.01
N ILE A 205 8.16 -0.55 -9.89
CA ILE A 205 7.89 -1.91 -10.38
C ILE A 205 7.54 -1.91 -11.88
N TYR A 206 6.82 -0.88 -12.34
CA TYR A 206 6.35 -0.76 -13.72
C TYR A 206 7.47 -0.84 -14.76
N GLN A 207 8.67 -0.38 -14.43
CA GLN A 207 9.83 -0.45 -15.32
C GLN A 207 10.18 -1.87 -15.80
N TYR A 208 9.81 -2.91 -15.03
CA TYR A 208 10.08 -4.31 -15.31
C TYR A 208 9.00 -4.96 -16.18
N VAL A 209 7.88 -4.27 -16.48
CA VAL A 209 6.80 -4.80 -17.30
C VAL A 209 7.22 -4.83 -18.78
N LYS A 210 7.02 -5.97 -19.47
CA LYS A 210 7.26 -6.09 -20.93
C LYS A 210 6.34 -5.12 -21.69
N GLN A 211 6.80 -4.53 -22.81
CA GLN A 211 5.97 -3.78 -23.79
C GLN A 211 5.13 -2.60 -23.24
N LYS A 212 5.78 -1.63 -22.60
CA LYS A 212 5.17 -0.54 -21.78
C LYS A 212 4.03 0.30 -22.40
N GLU A 213 3.84 0.35 -23.72
CA GLU A 213 2.91 1.31 -24.37
C GLU A 213 1.43 1.15 -24.00
N TYR A 214 0.97 -0.04 -23.55
CA TYR A 214 -0.46 -0.30 -23.29
C TYR A 214 -0.76 -0.89 -21.90
N HIS A 215 0.23 -0.99 -21.02
CA HIS A 215 0.08 -1.78 -19.78
C HIS A 215 -0.34 -1.00 -18.54
N TYR A 216 -0.46 0.33 -18.65
CA TYR A 216 -0.95 1.15 -17.55
C TYR A 216 -2.36 0.78 -17.08
N ARG A 217 -3.23 0.34 -18.00
CA ARG A 217 -4.60 -0.07 -17.69
C ARG A 217 -4.65 -1.23 -16.69
N TYR A 218 -3.65 -2.11 -16.71
CA TYR A 218 -3.55 -3.25 -15.81
C TYR A 218 -3.28 -2.83 -14.36
N GLY A 219 -2.55 -1.74 -14.14
CA GLY A 219 -2.42 -1.18 -12.80
C GLY A 219 -3.72 -0.54 -12.31
N VAL A 220 -4.45 0.16 -13.19
CA VAL A 220 -5.79 0.68 -12.86
C VAL A 220 -6.76 -0.45 -12.51
N TYR A 221 -6.78 -1.54 -13.29
CA TYR A 221 -7.61 -2.70 -12.97
C TYR A 221 -7.25 -3.33 -11.64
N GLY A 222 -5.96 -3.51 -11.33
CA GLY A 222 -5.52 -4.02 -10.03
C GLY A 222 -5.96 -3.13 -8.87
N LEU A 223 -5.87 -1.81 -9.03
CA LEU A 223 -6.32 -0.83 -8.04
C LEU A 223 -7.84 -0.86 -7.83
N ILE A 224 -8.63 -0.88 -8.90
CA ILE A 224 -10.10 -0.96 -8.83
C ILE A 224 -10.52 -2.28 -8.18
N MET A 225 -9.91 -3.41 -8.55
CA MET A 225 -10.23 -4.72 -7.97
C MET A 225 -9.92 -4.75 -6.46
N ALA A 226 -8.77 -4.22 -6.03
CA ALA A 226 -8.44 -4.14 -4.62
C ALA A 226 -9.39 -3.20 -3.88
N GLY A 227 -9.71 -2.05 -4.48
CA GLY A 227 -10.68 -1.10 -3.96
C GLY A 227 -12.08 -1.70 -3.76
N ALA A 228 -12.54 -2.55 -4.70
CA ALA A 228 -13.80 -3.27 -4.57
C ALA A 228 -13.79 -4.25 -3.39
N VAL A 229 -12.70 -5.00 -3.20
CA VAL A 229 -12.54 -5.91 -2.06
C VAL A 229 -12.54 -5.12 -0.73
N LEU A 230 -11.79 -4.02 -0.64
CA LEU A 230 -11.79 -3.15 0.53
C LEU A 230 -13.18 -2.57 0.82
N LEU A 231 -13.92 -2.16 -0.22
CA LEU A 231 -15.27 -1.66 -0.08
C LEU A 231 -16.22 -2.72 0.50
N ILE A 232 -16.13 -3.96 -0.01
CA ILE A 232 -16.90 -5.09 0.51
C ILE A 232 -16.58 -5.32 2.00
N ILE A 233 -15.30 -5.34 2.37
CA ILE A 233 -14.89 -5.53 3.77
C ILE A 233 -15.42 -4.42 4.67
N THR A 234 -15.34 -3.17 4.20
CA THR A 234 -15.84 -2.01 4.95
C THR A 234 -17.34 -2.09 5.19
N LEU A 235 -18.10 -2.43 4.14
CA LEU A 235 -19.55 -2.60 4.21
C LEU A 235 -19.92 -3.74 5.15
N MET A 236 -19.26 -4.90 5.03
CA MET A 236 -19.45 -6.04 5.92
C MET A 236 -19.19 -5.66 7.38
N ASN A 237 -18.08 -4.96 7.65
CA ASN A 237 -17.78 -4.47 8.99
C ASN A 237 -18.87 -3.53 9.51
N THR A 238 -19.36 -2.63 8.66
CA THR A 238 -20.39 -1.66 9.02
C THR A 238 -21.72 -2.32 9.37
N VAL A 239 -22.20 -3.25 8.54
CA VAL A 239 -23.51 -3.87 8.74
C VAL A 239 -23.54 -4.92 9.87
N ILE A 240 -22.38 -5.41 10.31
CA ILE A 240 -22.28 -6.45 11.36
C ILE A 240 -21.93 -5.85 12.72
N LEU A 241 -20.99 -4.90 12.78
CA LEU A 241 -20.60 -4.26 14.03
C LEU A 241 -21.46 -3.03 14.34
N GLY A 242 -21.87 -2.31 13.30
CA GLY A 242 -22.41 -0.96 13.44
C GLY A 242 -21.31 0.09 13.66
N PRO A 243 -21.64 1.37 13.44
CA PRO A 243 -20.69 2.49 13.45
C PRO A 243 -19.96 2.67 14.78
N ILE A 244 -20.68 2.56 15.90
CA ILE A 244 -20.13 2.79 17.24
C ILE A 244 -19.10 1.69 17.58
N ALA A 245 -19.47 0.42 17.37
CA ALA A 245 -18.60 -0.70 17.70
C ALA A 245 -17.34 -0.72 16.82
N MET A 246 -17.42 -0.26 15.56
CA MET A 246 -16.24 -0.08 14.72
C MET A 246 -15.23 0.90 15.34
N THR A 247 -15.66 1.94 16.06
CA THR A 247 -14.72 2.91 16.67
C THR A 247 -13.88 2.34 17.81
N LEU A 248 -14.33 1.24 18.42
CA LEU A 248 -13.73 0.70 19.64
C LEU A 248 -12.52 -0.20 19.36
N ASP A 249 -12.36 -0.66 18.12
CA ASP A 249 -11.30 -1.61 17.75
C ASP A 249 -10.35 -1.03 16.72
N ILE A 250 -9.06 -1.29 16.91
CA ILE A 250 -8.02 -0.94 15.93
C ILE A 250 -8.20 -1.78 14.65
N HIS A 251 -8.72 -3.00 14.77
CA HIS A 251 -8.90 -3.95 13.66
C HIS A 251 -10.33 -4.56 13.66
N PRO A 252 -11.34 -3.84 13.17
CA PRO A 252 -12.74 -4.29 13.16
C PRO A 252 -12.94 -5.66 12.48
N SER A 253 -12.25 -5.93 11.37
CA SER A 253 -12.32 -7.20 10.66
C SER A 253 -11.88 -8.40 11.52
N LEU A 254 -10.87 -8.22 12.39
CA LEU A 254 -10.41 -9.26 13.32
C LEU A 254 -11.40 -9.48 14.47
N ARG A 255 -12.18 -8.47 14.85
CA ARG A 255 -13.22 -8.66 15.87
C ARG A 255 -14.38 -9.50 15.33
N ILE A 256 -14.76 -9.30 14.07
CA ILE A 256 -15.83 -10.08 13.45
C ILE A 256 -15.37 -11.52 13.22
N SER A 257 -14.11 -11.74 12.82
CA SER A 257 -13.57 -13.08 12.64
C SER A 257 -13.62 -13.93 13.89
N ARG A 258 -13.43 -13.31 15.07
CA ARG A 258 -13.54 -13.98 16.38
C ARG A 258 -14.96 -14.37 16.78
N ARG A 259 -16.00 -13.81 16.15
CA ARG A 259 -17.40 -14.20 16.42
C ARG A 259 -17.81 -15.50 15.71
N ILE A 260 -16.99 -15.96 14.76
CA ILE A 260 -17.28 -17.17 14.00
C ILE A 260 -16.82 -18.38 14.82
N GLU A 261 -17.76 -18.99 15.53
CA GLU A 261 -17.58 -20.28 16.19
C GLU A 261 -18.28 -21.37 15.36
N ILE A 262 -17.52 -22.13 14.56
CA ILE A 262 -18.07 -23.25 13.78
C ILE A 262 -17.75 -24.54 14.52
N ALA A 263 -18.73 -25.00 15.31
CA ALA A 263 -18.67 -26.25 16.07
C ALA A 263 -17.40 -26.37 16.95
N VAL A 264 -17.07 -27.59 17.38
CA VAL A 264 -15.93 -27.86 18.28
C VAL A 264 -14.57 -27.83 17.54
N PHE A 265 -14.55 -27.88 16.20
CA PHE A 265 -13.32 -28.13 15.43
C PHE A 265 -12.60 -26.87 14.90
N LEU A 266 -13.30 -25.76 14.63
CA LEU A 266 -12.69 -24.53 14.08
C LEU A 266 -13.05 -23.31 14.94
N GLN A 267 -12.22 -23.05 15.95
CA GLN A 267 -12.44 -22.00 16.95
C GLN A 267 -11.54 -20.75 16.78
N ARG A 268 -10.50 -20.79 15.93
CA ARG A 268 -9.51 -19.70 15.76
C ARG A 268 -9.37 -19.21 14.32
N PHE A 269 -10.49 -18.80 13.71
CA PHE A 269 -10.51 -18.21 12.36
C PHE A 269 -9.71 -16.91 12.25
N ASP A 270 -9.53 -16.19 13.36
CA ASP A 270 -8.70 -14.99 13.42
C ASP A 270 -7.24 -15.25 13.01
N ILE A 271 -6.68 -16.43 13.32
CA ILE A 271 -5.33 -16.82 12.87
C ILE A 271 -5.19 -16.77 11.35
N ILE A 272 -6.18 -17.27 10.61
CA ILE A 272 -6.14 -17.33 9.15
C ILE A 272 -6.12 -15.91 8.58
N VAL A 273 -6.99 -15.03 9.10
CA VAL A 273 -7.05 -13.62 8.69
C VAL A 273 -5.73 -12.92 8.96
N ILE A 274 -5.14 -13.13 10.15
CA ILE A 274 -3.85 -12.54 10.52
C ILE A 274 -2.75 -12.99 9.55
N ASN A 275 -2.70 -14.28 9.19
CA ASN A 275 -1.72 -14.78 8.23
C ASN A 275 -1.88 -14.14 6.84
N VAL A 276 -3.11 -13.95 6.37
CA VAL A 276 -3.38 -13.22 5.12
C VAL A 276 -2.88 -11.77 5.21
N MET A 277 -3.16 -11.08 6.32
CA MET A 277 -2.65 -9.72 6.57
C MET A 277 -1.12 -9.70 6.56
N MET A 278 -0.45 -10.69 7.15
CA MET A 278 1.00 -10.79 7.13
C MET A 278 1.55 -10.91 5.70
N VAL A 279 0.95 -11.81 4.91
CA VAL A 279 1.33 -12.02 3.51
C VAL A 279 1.19 -10.73 2.70
N LEU A 280 0.06 -10.03 2.85
CA LEU A 280 -0.21 -8.78 2.16
C LEU A 280 0.83 -7.71 2.53
N ILE A 281 1.14 -7.57 3.82
CA ILE A 281 2.16 -6.62 4.29
C ILE A 281 3.55 -7.00 3.78
N ILE A 282 3.93 -8.28 3.77
CA ILE A 282 5.23 -8.72 3.22
C ILE A 282 5.36 -8.34 1.74
N ILE A 283 4.30 -8.54 0.94
CA ILE A 283 4.26 -8.14 -0.48
C ILE A 283 4.43 -6.62 -0.58
N LYS A 284 3.71 -5.85 0.23
CA LYS A 284 3.80 -4.39 0.28
C LYS A 284 5.21 -3.90 0.62
N LEU A 285 5.81 -4.43 1.69
CA LEU A 285 7.17 -4.10 2.11
C LEU A 285 8.20 -4.44 1.02
N THR A 286 8.00 -5.57 0.32
CA THR A 286 8.86 -5.97 -0.80
C THR A 286 8.80 -4.98 -1.96
N VAL A 287 7.61 -4.48 -2.33
CA VAL A 287 7.46 -3.45 -3.36
C VAL A 287 8.19 -2.16 -2.95
N LEU A 288 7.96 -1.67 -1.73
CA LEU A 288 8.60 -0.45 -1.21
C LEU A 288 10.13 -0.55 -1.28
N LEU A 289 10.70 -1.64 -0.75
CA LEU A 289 12.14 -1.86 -0.72
C LEU A 289 12.73 -2.12 -2.12
N THR A 290 12.00 -2.78 -3.02
CA THR A 290 12.45 -2.99 -4.41
C THR A 290 12.51 -1.67 -5.17
N THR A 291 11.56 -0.76 -4.93
CA THR A 291 11.61 0.57 -5.54
C THR A 291 12.68 1.44 -4.91
N THR A 292 12.87 1.40 -3.59
CA THR A 292 14.01 2.04 -2.90
C THR A 292 15.35 1.56 -3.45
N LYS A 293 15.50 0.24 -3.63
CA LYS A 293 16.68 -0.38 -4.26
C LYS A 293 16.98 0.25 -5.60
N TYR A 294 15.96 0.34 -6.46
CA TYR A 294 16.11 0.95 -7.77
C TYR A 294 16.52 2.43 -7.69
N MET A 295 15.82 3.24 -6.90
CA MET A 295 16.06 4.68 -6.80
C MET A 295 17.49 4.99 -6.32
N ILE A 296 17.95 4.31 -5.26
CA ILE A 296 19.31 4.49 -4.74
C ILE A 296 20.35 3.98 -5.74
N SER A 297 20.12 2.83 -6.39
CA SER A 297 21.02 2.33 -7.44
C SER A 297 21.12 3.30 -8.62
N TYR A 298 20.03 3.98 -8.99
CA TYR A 298 20.01 4.99 -10.05
C TYR A 298 20.85 6.23 -9.68
N VAL A 299 20.66 6.77 -8.46
CA VAL A 299 21.38 7.97 -7.98
C VAL A 299 22.89 7.71 -7.88
N PHE A 300 23.30 6.63 -7.22
CA PHE A 300 24.70 6.33 -6.93
C PHE A 300 25.38 5.46 -8.00
N LYS A 301 24.68 5.09 -9.07
CA LYS A 301 25.18 4.22 -10.16
C LYS A 301 25.82 2.92 -9.64
N LEU A 302 25.19 2.30 -8.63
CA LEU A 302 25.78 1.16 -7.92
C LEU A 302 25.86 -0.08 -8.81
N LYS A 303 27.05 -0.70 -8.86
CA LYS A 303 27.28 -1.97 -9.56
C LYS A 303 26.68 -3.18 -8.82
N LYS A 304 26.62 -3.11 -7.48
CA LYS A 304 26.08 -4.18 -6.61
C LYS A 304 24.60 -3.89 -6.32
N PRO A 305 23.66 -4.69 -6.87
CA PRO A 305 22.24 -4.34 -6.82
C PRO A 305 21.64 -4.42 -5.40
N ASN A 306 22.18 -5.24 -4.49
CA ASN A 306 21.54 -5.51 -3.20
C ASN A 306 22.01 -4.62 -2.03
N ILE A 307 23.08 -3.83 -2.20
CA ILE A 307 23.59 -2.95 -1.12
C ILE A 307 22.52 -1.97 -0.59
N PRO A 308 21.75 -1.27 -1.44
CA PRO A 308 20.71 -0.35 -0.96
C PRO A 308 19.67 -1.01 -0.07
N VAL A 309 19.34 -2.28 -0.36
CA VAL A 309 18.38 -3.06 0.42
C VAL A 309 18.96 -3.34 1.81
N ILE A 310 20.21 -3.80 1.88
CA ILE A 310 20.88 -4.08 3.16
C ILE A 310 20.93 -2.83 4.03
N VAL A 311 21.34 -1.69 3.46
CA VAL A 311 21.37 -0.42 4.18
C VAL A 311 19.97 -0.03 4.66
N GLY A 312 18.95 -0.10 3.79
CA GLY A 312 17.58 0.19 4.17
C GLY A 312 17.05 -0.70 5.31
N LEU A 313 17.34 -2.01 5.26
CA LEU A 313 16.96 -2.95 6.30
C LEU A 313 17.67 -2.67 7.64
N LEU A 314 18.96 -2.32 7.59
CA LEU A 314 19.71 -1.91 8.78
C LEU A 314 19.15 -0.63 9.41
N VAL A 315 18.74 0.34 8.58
CA VAL A 315 18.07 1.55 9.06
C VAL A 315 16.73 1.20 9.73
N VAL A 316 15.90 0.36 9.11
CA VAL A 316 14.63 -0.09 9.73
C VAL A 316 14.89 -0.81 11.05
N PHE A 317 15.88 -1.70 11.08
CA PHE A 317 16.25 -2.42 12.30
C PHE A 317 16.74 -1.47 13.40
N GLY A 318 17.56 -0.48 13.04
CA GLY A 318 17.99 0.59 13.93
C GLY A 318 16.81 1.39 14.50
N ILE A 319 15.84 1.77 13.66
CA ILE A 319 14.62 2.44 14.12
C ILE A 319 13.87 1.55 15.12
N CYS A 320 13.80 0.23 14.90
CA CYS A 320 13.15 -0.69 15.84
C CYS A 320 13.81 -0.75 17.22
N ILE A 321 15.13 -0.50 17.32
CA ILE A 321 15.86 -0.47 18.59
C ILE A 321 15.43 0.75 19.43
N PHE A 322 15.27 1.90 18.79
CA PHE A 322 14.93 3.17 19.45
C PHE A 322 13.43 3.47 19.50
N ALA A 323 12.61 2.68 18.79
CA ALA A 323 11.18 2.88 18.73
C ALA A 323 10.53 2.74 20.12
N PRO A 324 9.59 3.63 20.49
CA PRO A 324 8.82 3.48 21.72
C PRO A 324 8.09 2.14 21.79
N LYS A 325 8.08 1.50 22.97
CA LYS A 325 7.35 0.24 23.18
C LYS A 325 5.83 0.42 23.10
N ASN A 326 5.33 1.60 23.42
CA ASN A 326 3.90 1.92 23.38
C ASN A 326 3.44 2.14 21.93
N TYR A 327 2.61 1.24 21.40
CA TYR A 327 2.09 1.33 20.05
C TYR A 327 1.15 2.51 19.83
N ILE A 328 0.32 2.89 20.81
CA ILE A 328 -0.59 4.03 20.70
C ILE A 328 0.20 5.33 20.49
N LEU A 329 1.33 5.49 21.18
CA LEU A 329 2.20 6.66 20.98
C LEU A 329 2.78 6.72 19.55
N ILE A 330 3.14 5.57 18.98
CA ILE A 330 3.59 5.46 17.58
C ILE A 330 2.45 5.79 16.62
N LEU A 331 1.24 5.30 16.89
CA LEU A 331 0.04 5.60 16.11
C LEU A 331 -0.26 7.10 16.10
N ASP A 332 -0.27 7.74 17.26
CA ASP A 332 -0.53 9.17 17.41
C ASP A 332 0.54 9.99 16.69
N PHE A 333 1.81 9.62 16.82
CA PHE A 333 2.90 10.25 16.09
C PHE A 333 2.71 10.11 14.57
N ARG A 334 2.37 8.91 14.09
CA ARG A 334 2.12 8.65 12.67
C ARG A 334 0.97 9.50 12.15
N ILE A 335 -0.15 9.57 12.87
CA ILE A 335 -1.32 10.34 12.47
C ILE A 335 -1.03 11.85 12.47
N LYS A 336 -0.45 12.35 13.56
CA LYS A 336 -0.24 13.79 13.77
C LYS A 336 0.82 14.37 12.84
N TYR A 337 1.89 13.62 12.56
CA TYR A 337 3.05 14.13 11.83
C TYR A 337 3.23 13.49 10.46
N ILE A 338 3.27 12.16 10.39
CA ILE A 338 3.63 11.46 9.15
C ILE A 338 2.50 11.58 8.12
N ILE A 339 1.27 11.26 8.50
CA ILE A 339 0.12 11.36 7.59
C ILE A 339 -0.11 12.84 7.20
N LYS A 340 -0.14 13.72 8.20
CA LYS A 340 -0.50 15.13 7.97
C LYS A 340 0.50 15.86 7.08
N TYR A 341 1.79 15.63 7.27
CA TYR A 341 2.84 16.39 6.58
C TYR A 341 3.56 15.55 5.53
N ALA A 342 4.16 14.41 5.92
CA ALA A 342 4.97 13.62 5.00
C ALA A 342 4.12 13.00 3.88
N ASN A 343 3.03 12.31 4.20
CA ASN A 343 2.17 11.71 3.19
C ASN A 343 1.58 12.78 2.27
N LEU A 344 1.08 13.91 2.80
CA LEU A 344 0.59 15.00 1.94
C LEU A 344 1.63 15.44 0.89
N ILE A 345 2.90 15.59 1.31
CA ILE A 345 3.99 16.01 0.43
C ILE A 345 4.34 14.93 -0.60
N PHE A 346 4.62 13.70 -0.14
CA PHE A 346 5.11 12.61 -1.00
C PHE A 346 4.01 11.96 -1.83
N GLU A 347 2.77 12.01 -1.37
CA GLU A 347 1.62 11.35 -2.01
C GLU A 347 0.82 12.25 -2.93
N ILE A 348 0.76 13.55 -2.66
CA ILE A 348 -0.07 14.46 -3.44
C ILE A 348 0.79 15.53 -4.09
N ILE A 349 1.55 16.30 -3.30
CA ILE A 349 2.25 17.50 -3.80
C ILE A 349 3.33 17.14 -4.84
N ILE A 350 4.26 16.24 -4.51
CA ILE A 350 5.36 15.89 -5.42
C ILE A 350 4.84 15.22 -6.71
N PRO A 351 3.97 14.20 -6.65
CA PRO A 351 3.33 13.63 -7.83
C PRO A 351 2.69 14.67 -8.75
N PHE A 352 1.91 15.58 -8.16
CA PHE A 352 1.22 16.64 -8.89
C PHE A 352 2.19 17.60 -9.58
N LEU A 353 3.25 18.02 -8.87
CA LEU A 353 4.31 18.85 -9.45
C LEU A 353 5.04 18.14 -10.59
N LEU A 354 5.34 16.84 -10.43
CA LEU A 354 5.99 16.06 -11.48
C LEU A 354 5.18 16.06 -12.78
N ILE A 355 3.85 15.88 -12.74
CA ILE A 355 3.10 15.93 -14.01
C ILE A 355 2.92 17.33 -14.57
N LEU A 356 2.71 18.36 -13.74
CA LEU A 356 2.69 19.74 -14.23
C LEU A 356 3.96 20.03 -15.04
N LEU A 357 5.12 19.70 -14.49
CA LEU A 357 6.41 19.85 -15.18
C LEU A 357 6.52 18.97 -16.44
N SER A 358 5.93 17.77 -16.43
CA SER A 358 5.95 16.88 -17.59
C SER A 358 5.19 17.44 -18.80
N PHE A 359 4.08 18.18 -18.58
CA PHE A 359 3.33 18.80 -19.65
C PHE A 359 4.12 19.92 -20.33
N PHE A 360 4.82 20.75 -19.55
CA PHE A 360 5.67 21.81 -20.10
C PHE A 360 6.81 21.25 -20.97
N ARG A 361 7.41 20.13 -20.56
CA ARG A 361 8.50 19.49 -21.32
C ARG A 361 8.03 18.75 -22.58
N ARG A 362 6.76 18.31 -22.63
CA ARG A 362 6.17 17.66 -23.81
C ARG A 362 6.07 18.63 -24.99
N ASN A 363 5.73 19.89 -24.75
CA ASN A 363 5.61 20.89 -25.81
C ASN A 363 6.97 21.20 -26.44
N GLN A 364 8.02 21.34 -25.62
CA GLN A 364 9.38 21.57 -26.11
C GLN A 364 9.90 20.43 -27.01
N ALA A 365 9.58 19.18 -26.68
CA ALA A 365 9.98 18.01 -27.49
C ALA A 365 9.22 17.90 -28.82
N LYS A 366 8.01 18.46 -28.93
CA LYS A 366 7.28 18.57 -30.20
C LYS A 366 7.84 19.71 -31.06
N ASP A 367 8.15 20.85 -30.45
CA ASP A 367 8.73 22.00 -31.16
C ASP A 367 10.13 21.70 -31.72
N LEU A 368 10.91 20.86 -31.04
CA LEU A 368 12.21 20.35 -31.51
C LEU A 368 12.11 19.28 -32.61
N LYS A 369 10.96 18.63 -32.79
CA LYS A 369 10.71 17.68 -33.91
C LYS A 369 10.03 18.36 -35.11
N ALA A 370 9.51 19.56 -34.92
CA ALA A 370 8.88 20.37 -35.97
C ALA A 370 9.87 21.37 -36.61
N LYS A 371 11.08 21.50 -36.06
CA LYS A 371 12.28 22.05 -36.71
C LYS A 371 13.13 20.91 -37.22
#